data_AF-A0A372QMW3-F1
#
_entry.id   AF-A0A372QMW3-F1
#
_cell.length_a   1.000
_cell.length_b   1.000
_cell.length_c   1.000
_cell.angle_alpha   90.00
_cell.angle_beta   90.00
_cell.angle_gamma   90.00
#
_symmetry.space_group_name_H-M   'P 1'
#
loop_
_entity.id
_entity.type
_entity.pdbx_description
1 polymer ?
#
loop_
_entity_poly.entity_id
_entity_poly.type
_entity_poly.pdbx_seq_one_letter_code
_entity_poly.pdbx_strand_id
1 'polypeptide(L)' 'LIDKHLHQHSLILTCKGEFLMKDNIYEAAIQETYNFCNDNSLILIWQYLWMEWYSESKWPLWARSPCENMISII' A
#
# COMPACT_ATOMS: atom_id res chain seq x y z
N LEU A 1 -5.74 5.94 -5.04
CA LEU A 1 -4.38 5.47 -4.69
C LEU A 1 -4.38 4.80 -3.33
N ILE A 2 -4.56 5.56 -2.24
CA ILE A 2 -4.67 5.03 -0.87
C ILE A 2 -5.75 3.94 -0.72
N ASP A 3 -6.96 4.18 -1.25
CA ASP A 3 -8.06 3.21 -1.19
C ASP A 3 -7.72 1.87 -1.88
N LYS A 4 -7.00 1.92 -3.00
CA LYS A 4 -6.49 0.71 -3.67
C LYS A 4 -5.50 -0.02 -2.75
N HIS A 5 -4.57 0.69 -2.12
CA HIS A 5 -3.54 0.10 -1.26
C HIS A 5 -4.12 -0.54 0.01
N LEU A 6 -5.19 0.04 0.56
CA LEU A 6 -5.94 -0.51 1.68
C LEU A 6 -6.49 -1.90 1.34
N HIS A 7 -7.07 -2.05 0.14
CA HIS A 7 -7.79 -3.26 -0.26
C HIS A 7 -6.91 -4.33 -0.92
N GLN A 8 -5.67 -4.02 -1.29
CA GLN A 8 -4.76 -5.02 -1.86
C GLN A 8 -4.36 -6.06 -0.81
N HIS A 9 -4.45 -7.33 -1.21
CA HIS A 9 -4.18 -8.47 -0.34
C HIS A 9 -3.66 -9.63 -1.17
N SER A 10 -2.81 -10.48 -0.59
CA SER A 10 -2.22 -11.63 -1.29
C SER A 10 -3.25 -12.67 -1.75
N LEU A 11 -4.36 -12.78 -1.02
CA LEU A 11 -5.51 -13.63 -1.35
C LEU A 11 -6.54 -12.99 -2.29
N ILE A 12 -6.42 -11.69 -2.60
CA ILE A 12 -7.35 -11.00 -3.49
C ILE A 12 -6.70 -10.89 -4.87
N LEU A 13 -7.43 -11.35 -5.88
CA LEU A 13 -6.99 -11.25 -7.27
C LEU A 13 -6.96 -9.79 -7.71
N THR A 14 -5.89 -9.43 -8.40
CA THR A 14 -5.86 -8.17 -9.16
C THR A 14 -6.85 -8.23 -10.33
N CYS A 15 -7.15 -7.08 -10.95
CA CYS A 15 -7.97 -7.00 -12.17
C CYS A 15 -7.39 -7.81 -13.36
N LYS A 16 -6.13 -8.24 -13.27
CA LYS A 16 -5.45 -9.10 -14.25
C LYS A 16 -5.55 -10.60 -13.91
N GLY A 17 -6.17 -10.97 -12.79
CA GLY A 17 -6.28 -12.36 -12.34
C GLY A 17 -5.02 -12.92 -11.69
N GLU A 18 -4.09 -12.06 -11.26
CA GLU A 18 -2.84 -12.47 -10.61
C GLU A 18 -2.91 -12.23 -9.09
N PHE A 19 -2.35 -13.16 -8.32
CA PHE A 19 -2.07 -12.97 -6.89
C PHE A 19 -0.73 -12.25 -6.73
N LEU A 20 -0.68 -11.29 -5.81
CA LEU A 20 0.53 -10.55 -5.49
C LEU A 20 1.07 -10.98 -4.13
N MET A 21 2.40 -11.14 -4.01
CA MET A 21 3.02 -11.31 -2.71
C MET A 21 2.89 -10.02 -1.89
N LYS A 22 2.78 -10.15 -0.56
CA LYS A 22 2.62 -9.02 0.36
C LYS A 22 3.70 -7.94 0.16
N ASP A 23 4.95 -8.37 -0.05
CA ASP A 23 6.10 -7.47 -0.21
C ASP A 23 6.01 -6.72 -1.53
N ASN A 24 5.61 -7.41 -2.61
CA ASN A 24 5.37 -6.77 -3.91
C ASN A 24 4.24 -5.75 -3.85
N ILE A 25 3.17 -6.00 -3.06
CA ILE A 25 2.08 -5.04 -2.87
C ILE A 25 2.61 -3.79 -2.17
N TYR A 26 3.38 -3.97 -1.10
CA TYR A 26 3.92 -2.87 -0.30
C TYR A 26 4.90 -2.01 -1.10
N GLU A 27 5.88 -2.62 -1.78
CA GLU A 27 6.84 -1.92 -2.62
C GLU A 27 6.16 -1.15 -3.76
N ALA A 28 5.19 -1.78 -4.44
CA ALA A 28 4.43 -1.13 -5.51
C ALA A 28 3.64 0.07 -4.97
N ALA A 29 3.03 -0.05 -3.78
CA ALA A 29 2.25 1.01 -3.16
C ALA A 29 3.13 2.21 -2.74
N ILE A 30 4.33 1.94 -2.20
CA ILE A 30 5.33 2.97 -1.90
C ILE A 30 5.74 3.69 -3.18
N GLN A 31 6.14 2.94 -4.21
CA GLN A 31 6.65 3.51 -5.46
C GLN A 31 5.56 4.34 -6.17
N GLU A 32 4.32 3.84 -6.21
CA GLU A 32 3.19 4.56 -6.82
C GLU A 32 2.92 5.88 -6.09
N THR A 33 2.93 5.86 -4.75
CA THR A 33 2.71 7.07 -3.92
C THR A 33 3.85 8.06 -4.07
N TYR A 34 5.10 7.59 -4.03
CA TYR A 34 6.29 8.41 -4.17
C TYR A 34 6.31 9.10 -5.53
N ASN A 35 6.12 8.35 -6.62
CA ASN A 35 6.10 8.89 -7.98
C ASN A 35 4.99 9.93 -8.12
N PHE A 36 3.77 9.62 -7.67
CA PHE A 36 2.66 10.58 -7.68
C PHE A 36 3.01 11.88 -6.96
N CYS A 37 3.62 11.81 -5.77
CA CYS A 37 3.98 13.00 -5.03
C CYS A 37 5.12 13.77 -5.69
N ASN A 38 6.15 13.07 -6.19
CA ASN A 38 7.29 13.67 -6.86
C ASN A 38 6.87 14.42 -8.14
N ASP A 39 6.07 13.77 -8.99
CA ASP A 39 5.63 14.31 -10.27
C ASP A 39 4.72 15.54 -10.10
N ASN A 40 4.05 15.66 -8.95
CA ASN A 40 3.18 16.80 -8.63
C ASN A 40 3.83 17.82 -7.67
N SER A 41 5.13 17.72 -7.39
CA SER A 41 5.85 18.60 -6.46
C SER A 41 5.28 18.62 -5.02
N LEU A 42 4.71 17.49 -4.57
CA LEU A 42 4.05 17.32 -3.27
C LEU A 42 4.98 16.66 -2.23
N ILE A 43 6.26 17.05 -2.19
CA ILE A 43 7.27 16.37 -1.36
C ILE A 43 6.94 16.37 0.15
N LEU A 44 6.32 17.43 0.65
CA LEU A 44 5.89 17.51 2.06
C LEU A 44 4.74 16.54 2.35
N ILE A 45 3.86 16.31 1.37
CA ILE A 45 2.79 15.32 1.49
C ILE A 45 3.39 13.93 1.50
N TRP A 46 4.38 13.65 0.64
CA TRP A 46 5.10 12.38 0.68
C TRP A 46 5.72 12.12 2.05
N GLN A 47 6.40 13.10 2.64
CA GLN A 47 6.97 12.95 3.98
C GLN A 47 5.91 12.59 5.02
N TYR A 48 4.77 13.28 5.02
CA TYR A 48 3.66 12.95 5.93
C TYR A 48 3.12 11.53 5.69
N LEU A 49 2.87 11.17 4.44
CA LEU A 49 2.37 9.84 4.08
C LEU A 49 3.35 8.74 4.48
N TRP A 50 4.65 8.93 4.28
CA TRP A 50 5.67 8.00 4.74
C TRP A 50 5.63 7.83 6.25
N MET A 51 5.66 8.94 7.00
CA MET A 51 5.76 8.89 8.47
C MET A 51 4.51 8.29 9.12
N GLU A 52 3.33 8.52 8.57
CA GLU A 52 2.07 8.08 9.18
C GLU A 52 1.44 6.83 8.55
N TRP A 53 1.76 6.50 7.30
CA TRP A 53 1.06 5.43 6.55
C TRP A 53 2.03 4.40 5.95
N TYR A 54 3.06 4.83 5.21
CA TYR A 54 3.87 3.91 4.38
C TYR A 54 5.18 3.44 5.01
N SER A 55 5.55 3.93 6.20
CA SER A 55 6.68 3.36 6.91
C SER A 55 6.37 1.93 7.38
N GLU A 56 7.42 1.12 7.52
CA GLU A 56 7.29 -0.31 7.83
C GLU A 56 6.48 -0.59 9.10
N SER A 57 6.60 0.27 10.11
CA SER A 57 5.87 0.14 11.37
C SER A 57 4.41 0.58 11.28
N LYS A 58 4.06 1.42 10.31
CA LYS A 58 2.71 1.99 10.14
C LYS A 58 1.89 1.20 9.13
N TRP A 59 2.52 0.65 8.10
CA TRP A 59 1.84 -0.08 7.03
C TRP A 59 0.88 -1.16 7.53
N PRO A 60 1.25 -2.04 8.49
CA PRO A 60 0.35 -3.08 9.01
C PRO A 60 -0.84 -2.56 9.82
N LEU A 61 -0.86 -1.28 10.20
CA LEU A 61 -1.94 -0.69 11.01
C LEU A 61 -3.18 -0.35 10.18
N TRP A 62 -3.04 -0.22 8.86
CA TRP A 62 -4.15 0.17 7.99
C TRP A 62 -4.23 -0.69 6.73
N ALA A 63 -3.11 -1.11 6.14
CA ALA A 63 -3.15 -1.93 4.92
C ALA A 63 -3.50 -3.39 5.24
N ARG A 64 -4.29 -4.03 4.37
CA ARG A 64 -4.67 -5.43 4.54
C ARG A 64 -3.57 -6.40 4.08
N SER A 65 -2.68 -5.98 3.18
CA SER A 65 -1.65 -6.85 2.59
C SER A 65 -0.76 -7.64 3.56
N PRO A 66 -0.44 -7.15 4.79
CA PRO A 66 0.37 -7.92 5.74
C PRO A 66 -0.39 -9.03 6.47
N CYS A 67 -1.72 -9.12 6.33
CA CYS A 67 -2.52 -10.15 6.98
C CYS A 67 -2.34 -11.51 6.27
N GLU A 68 -1.45 -12.36 6.77
CA GLU A 68 -1.05 -13.58 6.03
C GLU A 68 -2.14 -14.65 5.89
N ASN A 69 -3.20 -14.63 6.70
CA ASN A 69 -4.18 -15.74 6.75
C ASN A 69 -5.65 -15.33 6.95
N MET A 70 -5.96 -14.04 7.01
CA MET A 70 -7.34 -13.57 7.16
C MET A 70 -7.55 -12.27 6.41
N ILE A 71 -8.62 -12.20 5.62
CA ILE A 71 -9.11 -10.93 5.09
C ILE A 71 -9.77 -10.22 6.28
N SER A 72 -9.11 -9.23 6.84
CA SER A 72 -9.68 -8.39 7.89
C SER A 72 -10.93 -7.66 7.35
N ILE A 73 -12.06 -7.74 8.06
CA ILE A 73 -13.37 -7.18 7.67
C ILE A 73 -13.56 -5.73 8.22
N ILE A 74 -12.53 -5.15 8.85
CA ILE A 74 -12.55 -3.73 9.29
C ILE A 74 -12.87 -2.84 8.09
#